data_AF-A0A1Q9USA7-F1
#
_entry.id   AF-A0A1Q9USA7-F1
#
_cell.length_a   1.000
_cell.length_b   1.000
_cell.length_c   1.000
_cell.angle_alpha   90.00
_cell.angle_beta   90.00
_cell.angle_gamma   90.00
#
_symmetry.space_group_name_H-M   'P 1'
#
loop_
_entity.id
_entity.type
_entity.pdbx_description
1 polymer ?
#
loop_
_entity_poly.entity_id
_entity_poly.type
_entity_poly.pdbx_seq_one_letter_code
_entity_poly.pdbx_strand_id
1 'polypeptide(L)'
;MAVLEHLEGVGTLAGSWRSQPLEGADKTRISFVDMGRAIAALLVVYSHVAHPWVEDKNENAPVIGFVEAFTSEPMLMATQGIGQIAVPFFFLVSGFIVTPIAIRQGYRKFAVNRFIRVYAPLLFVLLLTSAALWAGLEPQSTGQSQEVTLWTMFTNWTLVNYILYPQVVLMPVAWTMIIEVLFYLMLLALLPVLRRAVWLAICIELTFVFVVLSSRSELNESWSLFAVNVSYLPILLIGQIAWATTAKKIPLWAGSIFGVLAWMLYVYGDILDVGRIDDSYNLAMSIAVMFFFMATSPSRSCASSVSGRRCPNGRTPSTCFTGWAFS
;
A
#
# COMPACT_ATOMS: atom_id res chain seq x y z
N MET A 1 31.18 27.56 46.15
CA MET A 1 32.07 26.94 45.14
C MET A 1 31.86 25.43 45.16
N ALA A 2 30.69 24.98 44.71
CA ALA A 2 30.30 23.56 44.69
C ALA A 2 29.33 23.33 43.52
N VAL A 3 29.78 23.67 42.30
CA VAL A 3 28.99 23.56 41.05
C VAL A 3 29.84 22.99 39.88
N LEU A 4 31.02 22.42 40.15
CA LEU A 4 31.90 21.91 39.07
C LEU A 4 32.36 20.46 39.29
N GLU A 5 31.47 19.60 39.81
CA GLU A 5 31.79 18.17 40.04
C GLU A 5 30.61 17.23 39.75
N HIS A 6 29.76 17.57 38.76
CA HIS A 6 28.64 16.71 38.34
C HIS A 6 28.59 16.41 36.83
N LEU A 7 29.74 16.48 36.16
CA LEU A 7 29.90 16.20 34.73
C LEU A 7 30.98 15.14 34.43
N GLU A 8 31.10 14.11 35.27
CA GLU A 8 31.94 12.92 34.99
C GLU A 8 31.14 11.61 35.12
N GLY A 9 29.92 11.62 34.59
CA GLY A 9 29.04 10.45 34.47
C GLY A 9 28.69 10.07 33.03
N VAL A 10 29.43 10.57 32.03
CA VAL A 10 29.25 10.21 30.61
C VAL A 10 30.16 9.03 30.28
N GLY A 11 29.90 7.92 30.98
CA GLY A 11 30.53 6.63 30.74
C GLY A 11 29.58 5.69 30.00
N THR A 12 29.81 5.50 28.71
CA THR A 12 29.58 4.22 28.01
C THR A 12 28.18 3.57 28.13
N LEU A 13 27.12 4.31 27.74
CA LEU A 13 25.87 3.70 27.24
C LEU A 13 25.87 3.57 25.71
N ALA A 14 27.00 3.14 25.14
CA ALA A 14 27.02 2.54 23.80
C ALA A 14 26.42 1.12 23.90
N GLY A 15 25.12 1.07 24.22
CA GLY A 15 24.31 -0.13 24.11
C GLY A 15 24.27 -0.56 22.66
N SER A 16 25.22 -1.41 22.29
CA SER A 16 25.15 -2.45 21.27
C SER A 16 23.79 -2.52 20.56
N TRP A 17 23.59 -1.66 19.57
CA TRP A 17 22.58 -1.79 18.51
C TRP A 17 23.03 -2.90 17.56
N ARG A 18 23.31 -4.09 18.10
CA ARG A 18 23.45 -5.30 17.29
C ARG A 18 22.07 -5.55 16.73
N SER A 19 21.81 -5.00 15.55
CA SER A 19 20.83 -5.48 14.60
C SER A 19 21.03 -6.99 14.54
N GLN A 20 20.18 -7.73 15.24
CA GLN A 20 20.11 -9.17 15.08
C GLN A 20 19.89 -9.39 13.57
N PRO A 21 20.80 -10.10 12.88
CA PRO A 21 20.59 -10.37 11.47
C PRO A 21 19.38 -11.29 11.41
N LEU A 22 18.27 -10.78 10.86
CA LEU A 22 17.11 -11.61 10.55
C LEU A 22 17.58 -12.66 9.52
N GLU A 23 17.77 -13.90 9.97
CA GLU A 23 18.28 -15.01 9.17
C GLU A 23 17.32 -15.35 8.03
N GLY A 24 17.81 -15.19 6.79
CA GLY A 24 17.33 -15.83 5.57
C GLY A 24 15.91 -15.50 5.09
N ALA A 25 14.89 -15.95 5.80
CA ALA A 25 13.49 -15.96 5.34
C ALA A 25 12.79 -14.59 5.45
N ASP A 26 13.16 -13.79 6.45
CA ASP A 26 12.63 -12.43 6.59
C ASP A 26 13.20 -11.46 5.54
N LYS A 27 14.45 -11.67 5.11
CA LYS A 27 15.09 -10.83 4.09
C LYS A 27 14.44 -11.00 2.72
N THR A 28 14.18 -12.23 2.30
CA THR A 28 13.55 -12.52 1.00
C THR A 28 12.12 -11.99 0.90
N ARG A 29 11.33 -12.09 1.98
CA ARG A 29 9.97 -11.52 2.03
C ARG A 29 9.96 -10.00 1.91
N ILE A 30 10.93 -9.32 2.54
CA ILE A 30 11.06 -7.86 2.43
C ILE A 30 11.53 -7.45 1.04
N SER A 31 12.52 -8.17 0.46
CA SER A 31 13.03 -7.89 -0.89
C SER A 31 11.96 -8.02 -1.97
N PHE A 32 11.06 -9.02 -1.88
CA PHE A 32 9.96 -9.15 -2.84
C PHE A 32 9.06 -7.92 -2.82
N VAL A 33 8.68 -7.45 -1.63
CA VAL A 33 7.75 -6.33 -1.53
C VAL A 33 8.38 -5.05 -2.06
N ASP A 34 9.67 -4.83 -1.81
CA ASP A 34 10.39 -3.68 -2.35
C ASP A 34 10.53 -3.75 -3.88
N MET A 35 10.81 -4.93 -4.45
CA MET A 35 10.82 -5.13 -5.91
C MET A 35 9.43 -4.91 -6.53
N GLY A 36 8.38 -5.45 -5.92
CA GLY A 36 7.01 -5.26 -6.38
C GLY A 36 6.62 -3.77 -6.38
N ARG A 37 7.03 -3.01 -5.35
CA ARG A 37 6.82 -1.57 -5.29
C ARG A 37 7.61 -0.81 -6.36
N ALA A 38 8.83 -1.24 -6.66
CA ALA A 38 9.63 -0.63 -7.73
C ALA A 38 8.99 -0.84 -9.11
N ILE A 39 8.53 -2.06 -9.41
CA ILE A 39 7.82 -2.38 -10.66
C ILE A 39 6.51 -1.59 -10.73
N ALA A 40 5.72 -1.59 -9.66
CA ALA A 40 4.47 -0.84 -9.60
C ALA A 40 4.71 0.67 -9.82
N ALA A 41 5.80 1.24 -9.28
CA ALA A 41 6.15 2.64 -9.51
C ALA A 41 6.44 2.93 -10.99
N LEU A 42 7.14 2.02 -11.69
CA LEU A 42 7.39 2.16 -13.13
C LEU A 42 6.08 2.11 -13.94
N LEU A 43 5.15 1.21 -13.57
CA LEU A 43 3.83 1.13 -14.22
C LEU A 43 2.97 2.38 -13.99
N VAL A 44 3.08 3.01 -12.80
CA VAL A 44 2.41 4.29 -12.53
C VAL A 44 3.00 5.42 -13.38
N VAL A 45 4.33 5.51 -13.50
CA VAL A 45 4.98 6.50 -14.37
C VAL A 45 4.56 6.30 -15.83
N TYR A 46 4.50 5.05 -16.29
CA TYR A 46 4.02 4.74 -17.64
C TYR A 46 2.58 5.24 -17.87
N SER A 47 1.64 4.90 -16.98
CA SER A 47 0.22 5.28 -17.13
C SER A 47 -0.07 6.77 -16.95
N HIS A 48 0.71 7.49 -16.14
CA HIS A 48 0.42 8.90 -15.82
C HIS A 48 1.31 9.90 -16.54
N VAL A 49 2.36 9.44 -17.23
CA VAL A 49 3.27 10.30 -17.99
C VAL A 49 3.35 9.86 -19.44
N ALA A 50 3.66 8.59 -19.71
CA ALA A 50 3.91 8.14 -21.09
C ALA A 50 2.60 8.01 -21.90
N HIS A 51 1.57 7.37 -21.33
CA HIS A 51 0.29 7.17 -22.01
C HIS A 51 -0.42 8.48 -22.36
N PRO A 52 -0.67 9.41 -21.42
CA PRO A 52 -1.41 10.62 -21.73
C PRO A 52 -0.61 11.58 -22.62
N TRP A 53 0.72 11.54 -22.59
CA TRP A 53 1.57 12.30 -23.50
C TRP A 53 1.41 11.85 -24.96
N VAL A 54 1.38 10.54 -25.20
CA VAL A 54 1.23 9.99 -26.55
C VAL A 54 -0.17 10.23 -27.10
N GLU A 55 -1.21 10.09 -26.26
CA GLU A 55 -2.59 10.43 -26.62
C GLU A 55 -2.74 11.92 -26.96
N ASP A 56 -2.24 12.83 -26.12
CA ASP A 56 -2.36 14.28 -26.31
C ASP A 56 -1.58 14.79 -27.53
N LYS A 57 -0.44 14.17 -27.85
CA LYS A 57 0.36 14.50 -29.03
C LYS A 57 -0.09 13.79 -30.31
N ASN A 58 -1.04 12.85 -30.22
CA ASN A 58 -1.50 12.01 -31.32
C ASN A 58 -0.33 11.38 -32.10
N GLU A 59 0.76 11.06 -31.39
CA GLU A 59 1.98 10.52 -31.96
C GLU A 59 1.89 8.99 -32.02
N ASN A 60 2.10 8.40 -33.19
CA ASN A 60 2.13 6.94 -33.30
C ASN A 60 3.44 6.40 -32.70
N ALA A 61 3.42 6.07 -31.41
CA ALA A 61 4.53 5.41 -30.72
C ALA A 61 4.35 3.88 -30.81
N PRO A 62 5.01 3.18 -31.77
CA PRO A 62 4.77 1.76 -32.01
C PRO A 62 5.10 0.87 -30.80
N VAL A 63 6.02 1.31 -29.93
CA VAL A 63 6.35 0.60 -28.68
C VAL A 63 5.20 0.66 -27.67
N ILE A 64 4.53 1.81 -27.56
CA ILE A 64 3.42 2.01 -26.63
C ILE A 64 2.18 1.26 -27.13
N GLY A 65 1.89 1.35 -28.43
CA GLY A 65 0.83 0.57 -29.06
C GLY A 65 1.04 -0.95 -28.98
N PHE A 66 2.29 -1.44 -29.05
CA PHE A 66 2.58 -2.86 -28.81
C PHE A 66 2.30 -3.28 -27.36
N VAL A 67 2.70 -2.44 -26.38
CA VAL A 67 2.43 -2.71 -24.96
C VAL A 67 0.93 -2.69 -24.68
N GLU A 68 0.19 -1.74 -25.24
CA GLU A 68 -1.27 -1.66 -25.11
C GLU A 68 -1.97 -2.86 -25.75
N ALA A 69 -1.60 -3.24 -26.97
CA ALA A 69 -2.16 -4.40 -27.66
C ALA A 69 -1.86 -5.72 -26.94
N PHE A 70 -0.71 -5.82 -26.26
CA PHE A 70 -0.35 -7.03 -25.52
C PHE A 70 -0.92 -7.07 -24.09
N THR A 71 -1.20 -5.91 -23.49
CA THR A 71 -1.58 -5.82 -22.07
C THR A 71 -2.94 -5.18 -21.85
N SER A 72 -3.12 -3.91 -22.22
CA SER A 72 -4.33 -3.13 -21.96
C SER A 72 -5.55 -3.63 -22.73
N GLU A 73 -5.41 -3.95 -24.02
CA GLU A 73 -6.50 -4.44 -24.89
C GLU A 73 -7.06 -5.81 -24.46
N PRO A 74 -6.25 -6.88 -24.28
CA PRO A 74 -6.76 -8.19 -23.89
C PRO A 74 -7.31 -8.21 -22.46
N MET A 75 -6.96 -7.21 -21.64
CA MET A 75 -7.39 -7.10 -20.24
C MET A 75 -8.50 -6.06 -20.03
N LEU A 76 -9.11 -5.50 -21.10
CA LEU A 76 -10.16 -4.48 -21.00
C LEU A 76 -9.76 -3.25 -20.13
N MET A 77 -8.47 -2.94 -20.04
CA MET A 77 -7.91 -1.80 -19.29
C MET A 77 -7.55 -0.62 -20.20
N ALA A 78 -8.23 -0.49 -21.34
CA ALA A 78 -7.87 0.47 -22.38
C ALA A 78 -7.92 1.93 -21.91
N THR A 79 -8.80 2.27 -20.96
CA THR A 79 -9.03 3.67 -20.53
C THR A 79 -7.94 4.21 -19.59
N GLN A 80 -7.22 3.35 -18.86
CA GLN A 80 -6.25 3.74 -17.82
C GLN A 80 -4.91 2.99 -17.93
N GLY A 81 -4.81 2.03 -18.85
CA GLY A 81 -3.64 1.20 -19.10
C GLY A 81 -3.30 0.21 -17.97
N ILE A 82 -2.22 -0.57 -18.18
CA ILE A 82 -1.70 -1.55 -17.21
C ILE A 82 -1.34 -0.95 -15.83
N GLY A 83 -1.15 0.38 -15.76
CA GLY A 83 -0.88 1.10 -14.51
C GLY A 83 -2.01 0.98 -13.48
N GLN A 84 -3.22 0.65 -13.91
CA GLN A 84 -4.36 0.45 -13.03
C GLN A 84 -4.17 -0.72 -12.04
N ILE A 85 -3.36 -1.74 -12.37
CA ILE A 85 -3.03 -2.84 -11.45
C ILE A 85 -2.05 -2.39 -10.36
N ALA A 86 -1.20 -1.40 -10.66
CA ALA A 86 -0.17 -0.94 -9.74
C ALA A 86 -0.78 -0.31 -8.47
N VAL A 87 -1.90 0.42 -8.61
CA VAL A 87 -2.58 1.10 -7.50
C VAL A 87 -3.11 0.12 -6.44
N PRO A 88 -3.97 -0.87 -6.76
CA PRO A 88 -4.43 -1.85 -5.78
C PRO A 88 -3.27 -2.67 -5.21
N PHE A 89 -2.22 -2.94 -6.00
CA PHE A 89 -1.01 -3.60 -5.49
C PHE A 89 -0.29 -2.76 -4.43
N PHE A 90 -0.11 -1.45 -4.64
CA PHE A 90 0.46 -0.54 -3.64
C PHE A 90 -0.36 -0.51 -2.35
N PHE A 91 -1.69 -0.46 -2.46
CA PHE A 91 -2.59 -0.47 -1.31
C PHE A 91 -2.53 -1.78 -0.52
N LEU A 92 -2.53 -2.93 -1.20
CA LEU A 92 -2.36 -4.25 -0.56
C LEU A 92 -1.03 -4.31 0.21
N VAL A 93 0.06 -3.89 -0.44
CA VAL A 93 1.38 -3.83 0.16
C VAL A 93 1.43 -2.87 1.35
N SER A 94 0.78 -1.71 1.24
CA SER A 94 0.71 -0.70 2.30
C SER A 94 0.01 -1.27 3.53
N GLY A 95 -1.18 -1.86 3.38
CA GLY A 95 -1.88 -2.53 4.48
C GLY A 95 -1.07 -3.63 5.13
N PHE A 96 -0.34 -4.41 4.34
CA PHE A 96 0.48 -5.52 4.85
C PHE A 96 1.71 -5.07 5.65
N ILE A 97 2.41 -4.03 5.19
CA ILE A 97 3.66 -3.55 5.82
C ILE A 97 3.37 -2.56 6.94
N VAL A 98 2.40 -1.67 6.77
CA VAL A 98 2.22 -0.53 7.67
C VAL A 98 1.61 -0.97 9.00
N THR A 99 0.67 -1.90 9.01
CA THR A 99 0.00 -2.39 10.23
C THR A 99 0.97 -2.95 11.28
N PRO A 100 1.90 -3.89 10.97
CA PRO A 100 2.89 -4.33 11.96
C PRO A 100 3.81 -3.21 12.43
N ILE A 101 4.15 -2.24 11.56
CA ILE A 101 4.99 -1.10 11.92
C ILE A 101 4.23 -0.19 12.88
N ALA A 102 2.94 0.07 12.64
CA ALA A 102 2.08 0.86 13.52
C ALA A 102 2.02 0.25 14.93
N ILE A 103 1.81 -1.07 15.01
CA ILE A 103 1.74 -1.79 16.29
C ILE A 103 3.05 -1.69 17.08
N ARG A 104 4.20 -1.84 16.40
CA ARG A 104 5.54 -1.80 17.01
C ARG A 104 6.00 -0.39 17.38
N GLN A 105 5.59 0.62 16.62
CA GLN A 105 5.96 2.01 16.88
C GLN A 105 4.97 2.69 17.85
N GLY A 106 5.43 3.68 18.61
CA GLY A 106 4.53 4.54 19.39
C GLY A 106 3.73 5.50 18.50
N TYR A 107 2.58 6.00 18.97
CA TYR A 107 1.68 6.90 18.24
C TYR A 107 2.42 8.05 17.54
N ARG A 108 3.23 8.79 18.31
CA ARG A 108 3.97 9.96 17.81
C ARG A 108 4.98 9.59 16.72
N LYS A 109 5.79 8.54 16.96
CA LYS A 109 6.82 8.11 16.01
C LYS A 109 6.21 7.59 14.72
N PHE A 110 5.12 6.83 14.81
CA PHE A 110 4.38 6.37 13.64
C PHE A 110 3.81 7.55 12.84
N ALA A 111 3.08 8.45 13.50
CA ALA A 111 2.45 9.60 12.84
C ALA A 111 3.47 10.48 12.11
N VAL A 112 4.57 10.87 12.76
CA VAL A 112 5.60 11.72 12.15
C VAL A 112 6.27 11.04 10.96
N ASN A 113 6.65 9.76 11.09
CA ASN A 113 7.30 9.03 10.00
C ASN A 113 6.39 8.91 8.76
N ARG A 114 5.08 8.72 8.97
CA ARG A 114 4.11 8.62 7.87
C ARG A 114 3.78 9.98 7.27
N PHE A 115 3.64 11.01 8.12
CA PHE A 115 3.43 12.37 7.68
C PHE A 115 4.57 12.83 6.76
N ILE A 116 5.83 12.69 7.18
CA ILE A 116 6.99 13.05 6.34
C ILE A 116 7.00 12.24 5.04
N ARG A 117 6.71 10.94 5.10
CA ARG A 117 6.72 10.07 3.91
C ARG A 117 5.69 10.48 2.85
N VAL A 118 4.50 10.94 3.25
CA VAL A 118 3.45 11.35 2.30
C VAL A 118 3.62 12.81 1.89
N TYR A 119 3.81 13.71 2.85
CA TYR A 119 3.85 15.15 2.58
C TYR A 119 5.17 15.61 1.93
N ALA A 120 6.30 14.96 2.18
CA ALA A 120 7.56 15.37 1.53
C ALA A 120 7.51 15.28 -0.01
N PRO A 121 7.12 14.14 -0.62
CA PRO A 121 6.98 14.09 -2.08
C PRO A 121 5.81 14.97 -2.58
N LEU A 122 4.69 15.03 -1.85
CA LEU A 122 3.56 15.87 -2.23
C LEU A 122 3.94 17.35 -2.34
N LEU A 123 4.58 17.90 -1.29
CA LEU A 123 5.01 19.29 -1.26
C LEU A 123 6.05 19.57 -2.34
N PHE A 124 7.02 18.67 -2.54
CA PHE A 124 8.01 18.83 -3.60
C PHE A 124 7.38 18.93 -4.98
N VAL A 125 6.48 18.00 -5.32
CA VAL A 125 5.84 17.99 -6.64
C VAL A 125 4.88 19.16 -6.79
N LEU A 126 4.07 19.51 -5.77
CA LEU A 126 3.17 20.66 -5.85
C LEU A 126 3.91 21.99 -5.97
N LEU A 127 5.06 22.15 -5.30
CA LEU A 127 5.93 23.30 -5.51
C LEU A 127 6.44 23.36 -6.95
N LEU A 128 6.90 22.23 -7.49
CA LEU A 128 7.35 22.15 -8.88
C LEU A 128 6.22 22.46 -9.88
N THR A 129 5.02 21.90 -9.67
CA THR A 129 3.83 22.18 -10.49
C THR A 129 3.46 23.66 -10.41
N SER A 130 3.48 24.26 -9.21
CA SER A 130 3.21 25.68 -9.05
C SER A 130 4.25 26.55 -9.77
N ALA A 131 5.54 26.20 -9.69
CA ALA A 131 6.60 26.90 -10.41
C ALA A 131 6.45 26.77 -11.93
N ALA A 132 6.06 25.59 -12.43
CA ALA A 132 5.80 25.37 -13.85
C ALA A 132 4.62 26.21 -14.36
N LEU A 133 3.52 26.25 -13.60
CA LEU A 133 2.35 27.10 -13.91
C LEU A 133 2.73 28.59 -13.93
N TRP A 134 3.54 29.04 -12.96
CA TRP A 134 4.07 30.41 -12.95
C TRP A 134 4.99 30.71 -14.14
N ALA A 135 5.68 29.70 -14.68
CA ALA A 135 6.50 29.83 -15.88
C ALA A 135 5.69 29.78 -17.20
N GLY A 136 4.36 29.68 -17.12
CA GLY A 136 3.49 29.56 -18.29
C GLY A 136 3.54 28.19 -18.97
N LEU A 137 4.09 27.17 -18.31
CA LEU A 137 3.93 25.79 -18.75
C LEU A 137 2.54 25.32 -18.32
N GLU A 138 1.87 24.58 -19.19
CA GLU A 138 0.65 23.85 -18.87
C GLU A 138 1.03 22.40 -18.53
N PRO A 139 1.45 22.09 -17.29
CA PRO A 139 1.62 20.71 -16.88
C PRO A 139 0.28 20.00 -17.05
N GLN A 140 0.30 18.76 -17.57
CA GLN A 140 -0.90 17.96 -17.82
C GLN A 140 -1.79 17.91 -16.57
N SER A 141 -2.76 18.81 -16.54
CA SER A 141 -3.66 19.06 -15.42
C SER A 141 -5.06 18.82 -15.93
N THR A 142 -5.66 17.69 -15.56
CA THR A 142 -7.08 17.27 -15.62
C THR A 142 -8.04 17.83 -16.70
N GLY A 143 -7.59 18.48 -17.77
CA GLY A 143 -8.44 19.09 -18.80
C GLY A 143 -9.34 20.24 -18.30
N GLN A 144 -9.19 20.70 -17.05
CA GLN A 144 -9.99 21.78 -16.48
C GLN A 144 -9.22 23.09 -16.46
N SER A 145 -9.82 24.17 -16.96
CA SER A 145 -9.31 25.54 -16.81
C SER A 145 -9.37 25.94 -15.33
N GLN A 146 -8.26 25.76 -14.61
CA GLN A 146 -8.21 26.03 -13.18
C GLN A 146 -7.64 27.42 -12.91
N GLU A 147 -8.44 28.29 -12.29
CA GLU A 147 -7.91 29.49 -11.66
C GLU A 147 -7.07 29.07 -10.44
N VAL A 148 -5.75 29.26 -10.54
CA VAL A 148 -4.82 28.98 -9.45
C VAL A 148 -4.98 30.07 -8.39
N THR A 149 -5.87 29.85 -7.44
CA THR A 149 -6.00 30.69 -6.23
C THR A 149 -5.20 30.10 -5.07
N LEU A 150 -4.83 30.94 -4.10
CA LEU A 150 -4.18 30.50 -2.86
C LEU A 150 -5.00 29.43 -2.12
N TRP A 151 -6.33 29.50 -2.24
CA TRP A 151 -7.25 28.50 -1.68
C TRP A 151 -7.12 27.14 -2.38
N THR A 152 -7.05 27.12 -3.72
CA THR A 152 -6.79 25.90 -4.49
C THR A 152 -5.45 25.29 -4.13
N MET A 153 -4.39 26.09 -3.96
CA MET A 153 -3.08 25.60 -3.53
C MET A 153 -3.14 24.98 -2.13
N PHE A 154 -3.76 25.67 -1.17
CA PHE A 154 -3.88 25.20 0.21
C PHE A 154 -4.67 23.89 0.32
N THR A 155 -5.80 23.79 -0.38
CA THR A 155 -6.65 22.59 -0.37
C THR A 155 -5.96 21.39 -1.02
N ASN A 156 -5.16 21.61 -2.08
CA ASN A 156 -4.35 20.55 -2.69
C ASN A 156 -3.14 20.15 -1.83
N TRP A 157 -2.48 21.10 -1.17
CA TRP A 157 -1.36 20.81 -0.24
C TRP A 157 -1.81 19.98 0.96
N THR A 158 -3.04 20.22 1.44
CA THR A 158 -3.61 19.49 2.57
C THR A 158 -4.35 18.23 2.17
N LEU A 159 -4.51 17.95 0.86
CA LEU A 159 -5.35 16.89 0.28
C LEU A 159 -6.85 17.02 0.61
N VAL A 160 -7.26 18.14 1.20
CA VAL A 160 -8.64 18.42 1.59
C VAL A 160 -9.54 18.63 0.36
N ASN A 161 -8.95 18.97 -0.79
CA ASN A 161 -9.67 19.06 -2.05
C ASN A 161 -10.39 17.74 -2.44
N TYR A 162 -9.94 16.58 -1.95
CA TYR A 162 -10.57 15.28 -2.21
C TYR A 162 -11.79 14.97 -1.32
N ILE A 163 -12.08 15.83 -0.35
CA ILE A 163 -13.23 15.70 0.56
C ILE A 163 -14.16 16.92 0.52
N LEU A 164 -13.82 17.96 -0.26
CA LEU A 164 -14.61 19.17 -0.40
C LEU A 164 -15.12 19.31 -1.83
N TYR A 165 -16.38 19.70 -1.96
CA TYR A 165 -16.99 20.15 -3.21
C TYR A 165 -16.97 21.69 -3.30
N PRO A 166 -16.66 22.30 -4.47
CA PRO A 166 -16.26 21.68 -5.73
C PRO A 166 -14.83 21.13 -5.70
N GLN A 167 -14.62 19.97 -6.34
CA GLN A 167 -13.32 19.29 -6.36
C GLN A 167 -12.40 19.93 -7.42
N VAL A 168 -11.32 20.56 -6.97
CA VAL A 168 -10.27 21.09 -7.86
C VAL A 168 -8.97 20.32 -7.64
N VAL A 169 -8.52 19.58 -8.66
CA VAL A 169 -7.37 18.68 -8.58
C VAL A 169 -6.21 19.21 -9.40
N LEU A 170 -5.13 19.61 -8.73
CA LEU A 170 -3.88 20.02 -9.39
C LEU A 170 -3.00 18.84 -9.78
N MET A 171 -3.17 17.69 -9.11
CA MET A 171 -2.37 16.51 -9.33
C MET A 171 -3.27 15.27 -9.38
N PRO A 172 -3.48 14.70 -10.58
CA PRO A 172 -4.36 13.55 -10.77
C PRO A 172 -4.00 12.36 -9.89
N VAL A 173 -2.73 12.15 -9.55
CA VAL A 173 -2.23 11.00 -8.75
C VAL A 173 -2.51 11.14 -7.25
N ALA A 174 -2.77 12.36 -6.76
CA ALA A 174 -2.84 12.65 -5.33
C ALA A 174 -4.02 11.96 -4.60
N TRP A 175 -5.04 11.49 -5.32
CA TRP A 175 -6.14 10.70 -4.76
C TRP A 175 -5.67 9.43 -4.05
N THR A 176 -4.58 8.81 -4.53
CA THR A 176 -4.02 7.63 -3.87
C THR A 176 -3.41 7.97 -2.50
N MET A 177 -2.85 9.18 -2.36
CA MET A 177 -2.23 9.64 -1.11
C MET A 177 -3.28 9.91 -0.03
N ILE A 178 -4.43 10.52 -0.37
CA ILE A 178 -5.48 10.76 0.63
C ILE A 178 -6.03 9.44 1.17
N ILE A 179 -6.18 8.41 0.33
CA ILE A 179 -6.60 7.07 0.79
C ILE A 179 -5.58 6.50 1.78
N GLU A 180 -4.27 6.61 1.50
CA GLU A 180 -3.24 6.18 2.45
C GLU A 180 -3.30 6.96 3.77
N VAL A 181 -3.51 8.28 3.72
CA VAL A 181 -3.65 9.12 4.92
C VAL A 181 -4.87 8.70 5.74
N LEU A 182 -6.02 8.46 5.11
CA LEU A 182 -7.23 7.96 5.79
C LEU A 182 -6.97 6.62 6.47
N PHE A 183 -6.27 5.70 5.79
CA PHE A 183 -5.87 4.44 6.40
C PHE A 183 -4.93 4.64 7.60
N TYR A 184 -3.94 5.53 7.52
CA TYR A 184 -3.04 5.81 8.63
C TYR A 184 -3.75 6.45 9.82
N LEU A 185 -4.71 7.34 9.58
CA LEU A 185 -5.55 7.93 10.61
C LEU A 185 -6.42 6.86 11.29
N MET A 186 -7.01 5.97 10.52
CA MET A 186 -7.78 4.83 11.03
C MET A 186 -6.91 3.91 11.89
N LEU A 187 -5.70 3.56 11.43
CA LEU A 187 -4.72 2.78 12.21
C LEU A 187 -4.31 3.48 13.51
N LEU A 188 -4.12 4.79 13.48
CA LEU A 188 -3.78 5.59 14.67
C LEU A 188 -4.93 5.59 15.68
N ALA A 189 -6.16 5.79 15.21
CA ALA A 189 -7.36 5.78 16.05
C ALA A 189 -7.58 4.39 16.69
N LEU A 190 -7.36 3.32 15.92
CA LEU A 190 -7.57 1.94 16.36
C LEU A 190 -6.34 1.29 16.96
N LEU A 191 -5.22 2.01 17.13
CA LEU A 191 -3.99 1.45 17.67
C LEU A 191 -4.13 0.79 19.06
N PRO A 192 -4.91 1.31 20.02
CA PRO A 192 -5.12 0.62 21.29
C PRO A 192 -5.82 -0.72 21.11
N VAL A 193 -6.75 -0.80 20.16
CA VAL A 193 -7.51 -2.01 19.84
C VAL A 193 -6.65 -3.00 19.07
N LEU A 194 -5.92 -2.54 18.04
CA LEU A 194 -4.99 -3.35 17.24
C LEU A 194 -3.94 -4.07 18.10
N ARG A 195 -3.46 -3.42 19.17
CA ARG A 195 -2.48 -4.03 20.09
C ARG A 195 -3.07 -5.12 20.98
N ARG A 196 -4.37 -5.06 21.29
CA ARG A 196 -5.05 -6.00 22.19
C ARG A 196 -5.75 -7.13 21.43
N ALA A 197 -6.48 -6.77 20.38
CA ALA A 197 -7.33 -7.66 19.60
C ALA A 197 -7.36 -7.20 18.13
N VAL A 198 -6.43 -7.73 17.33
CA VAL A 198 -6.33 -7.43 15.89
C VAL A 198 -7.63 -7.74 15.15
N TRP A 199 -8.29 -8.84 15.50
CA TRP A 199 -9.57 -9.23 14.88
C TRP A 199 -10.67 -8.18 15.13
N LEU A 200 -10.75 -7.63 16.35
CA LEU A 200 -11.75 -6.63 16.70
C LEU A 200 -11.50 -5.32 15.96
N ALA A 201 -10.23 -4.91 15.81
CA ALA A 201 -9.89 -3.74 15.00
C ALA A 201 -10.34 -3.91 13.55
N ILE A 202 -10.08 -5.07 12.93
CA ILE A 202 -10.53 -5.37 11.56
C ILE A 202 -12.06 -5.32 11.46
N CYS A 203 -12.79 -5.88 12.44
CA CYS A 203 -14.26 -5.77 12.47
C CYS A 203 -14.73 -4.31 12.49
N ILE A 204 -14.10 -3.47 13.31
CA ILE A 204 -14.44 -2.05 13.42
C ILE A 204 -14.16 -1.32 12.11
N GLU A 205 -13.01 -1.59 11.48
CA GLU A 205 -12.63 -0.99 10.19
C GLU A 205 -13.63 -1.37 9.08
N LEU A 206 -13.99 -2.64 8.97
CA LEU A 206 -14.98 -3.10 7.97
C LEU A 206 -16.36 -2.52 8.23
N THR A 207 -16.77 -2.43 9.50
CA THR A 207 -18.05 -1.79 9.88
C THR A 207 -18.04 -0.31 9.54
N PHE A 208 -16.94 0.39 9.80
CA PHE A 208 -16.77 1.79 9.44
C PHE A 208 -16.93 2.01 7.93
N VAL A 209 -16.25 1.21 7.11
CA VAL A 209 -16.38 1.29 5.64
C VAL A 209 -17.83 1.04 5.22
N PHE A 210 -18.48 0.00 5.76
CA PHE A 210 -19.87 -0.32 5.45
C PHE A 210 -20.83 0.83 5.76
N VAL A 211 -20.69 1.45 6.93
CA VAL A 211 -21.53 2.58 7.36
C VAL A 211 -21.33 3.80 6.47
N VAL A 212 -20.07 4.12 6.12
CA VAL A 212 -19.77 5.26 5.24
C VAL A 212 -20.37 5.04 3.85
N LEU A 213 -20.20 3.84 3.26
CA LEU A 213 -20.76 3.54 1.94
C LEU A 213 -22.29 3.57 1.94
N SER A 214 -22.92 3.03 3.00
CA SER A 214 -24.38 3.00 3.12
C SER A 214 -25.00 4.38 3.36
N SER A 215 -24.23 5.34 3.93
CA SER A 215 -24.68 6.70 4.20
C SER A 215 -24.36 7.69 3.08
N ARG A 216 -23.80 7.24 1.95
CA ARG A 216 -23.34 8.14 0.88
C ARG A 216 -24.44 9.04 0.32
N SER A 217 -25.67 8.52 0.20
CA SER A 217 -26.82 9.18 -0.43
C SER A 217 -27.58 10.10 0.53
N GLU A 218 -27.37 9.92 1.83
CA GLU A 218 -28.16 10.58 2.88
C GLU A 218 -27.61 11.97 3.24
N LEU A 219 -26.41 12.32 2.76
CA LEU A 219 -25.66 13.49 3.18
C LEU A 219 -25.22 14.35 1.97
N ASN A 220 -24.44 15.40 2.26
CA ASN A 220 -24.00 16.39 1.27
C ASN A 220 -23.01 15.82 0.24
N GLU A 221 -22.80 16.54 -0.87
CA GLU A 221 -21.87 16.16 -1.95
C GLU A 221 -20.42 15.91 -1.46
N SER A 222 -19.93 16.72 -0.51
CA SER A 222 -18.64 16.49 0.15
C SER A 222 -18.56 15.15 0.88
N TRP A 223 -19.68 14.65 1.43
CA TRP A 223 -19.74 13.32 2.04
C TRP A 223 -19.66 12.22 0.99
N SER A 224 -20.29 12.41 -0.17
CA SER A 224 -20.17 11.48 -1.30
C SER A 224 -18.70 11.37 -1.76
N LEU A 225 -17.98 12.50 -1.89
CA LEU A 225 -16.55 12.50 -2.20
C LEU A 225 -15.72 11.77 -1.13
N PHE A 226 -16.05 11.96 0.15
CA PHE A 226 -15.42 11.21 1.22
C PHE A 226 -15.69 9.69 1.12
N ALA A 227 -16.93 9.31 0.80
CA ALA A 227 -17.32 7.91 0.61
C ALA A 227 -16.60 7.25 -0.57
N VAL A 228 -16.35 8.00 -1.66
CA VAL A 228 -15.51 7.54 -2.79
C VAL A 228 -14.13 7.14 -2.29
N ASN A 229 -13.46 7.98 -1.49
CA ASN A 229 -12.13 7.67 -0.94
C ASN A 229 -12.17 6.46 0.02
N VAL A 230 -13.20 6.37 0.86
CA VAL A 230 -13.39 5.25 1.80
C VAL A 230 -13.66 3.92 1.08
N SER A 231 -14.28 3.93 -0.10
CA SER A 231 -14.54 2.73 -0.89
C SER A 231 -13.29 1.94 -1.31
N TYR A 232 -12.12 2.59 -1.31
CA TYR A 232 -10.83 1.97 -1.64
C TYR A 232 -10.11 1.39 -0.41
N LEU A 233 -10.51 1.76 0.81
CA LEU A 233 -9.91 1.23 2.04
C LEU A 233 -9.97 -0.30 2.16
N PRO A 234 -11.02 -1.02 1.70
CA PRO A 234 -11.03 -2.48 1.71
C PRO A 234 -9.80 -3.14 1.07
N ILE A 235 -9.19 -2.51 0.07
CA ILE A 235 -7.95 -3.01 -0.56
C ILE A 235 -6.81 -3.05 0.46
N LEU A 236 -6.63 -1.96 1.21
CA LEU A 236 -5.62 -1.89 2.28
C LEU A 236 -5.96 -2.87 3.42
N LEU A 237 -7.25 -3.03 3.73
CA LEU A 237 -7.71 -3.99 4.74
C LEU A 237 -7.40 -5.44 4.35
N ILE A 238 -7.52 -5.81 3.07
CA ILE A 238 -7.10 -7.14 2.59
C ILE A 238 -5.60 -7.35 2.85
N GLY A 239 -4.76 -6.35 2.59
CA GLY A 239 -3.34 -6.38 2.92
C GLY A 239 -3.08 -6.58 4.42
N GLN A 240 -3.82 -5.85 5.27
CA GLN A 240 -3.76 -5.99 6.73
C GLN A 240 -4.23 -7.37 7.21
N ILE A 241 -5.29 -7.93 6.62
CA ILE A 241 -5.82 -9.27 6.92
C ILE A 241 -4.80 -10.34 6.50
N ALA A 242 -4.17 -10.19 5.33
CA ALA A 242 -3.09 -11.07 4.88
C ALA A 242 -1.88 -11.04 5.83
N TRP A 243 -1.53 -9.86 6.36
CA TRP A 243 -0.52 -9.77 7.40
C TRP A 243 -0.97 -10.46 8.70
N ALA A 244 -2.19 -10.21 9.16
CA ALA A 244 -2.71 -10.77 10.42
C ALA A 244 -2.78 -12.31 10.38
N THR A 245 -3.14 -12.90 9.24
CA THR A 245 -3.16 -14.35 9.01
C THR A 245 -1.74 -14.93 8.95
N THR A 246 -0.85 -14.33 8.14
CA THR A 246 0.55 -14.80 8.02
C THR A 246 1.33 -14.66 9.32
N ALA A 247 1.04 -13.64 10.13
CA ALA A 247 1.62 -13.43 11.45
C ALA A 247 0.95 -14.25 12.57
N LYS A 248 0.01 -15.16 12.22
CA LYS A 248 -0.76 -16.01 13.16
C LYS A 248 -1.49 -15.23 14.26
N LYS A 249 -1.87 -13.97 13.99
CA LYS A 249 -2.67 -13.14 14.91
C LYS A 249 -4.15 -13.48 14.84
N ILE A 250 -4.60 -13.99 13.69
CA ILE A 250 -5.94 -14.53 13.47
C ILE A 250 -5.82 -15.91 12.79
N PRO A 251 -6.73 -16.85 13.07
CA PRO A 251 -6.75 -18.13 12.37
C PRO A 251 -7.12 -17.93 10.90
N LEU A 252 -6.68 -18.85 10.04
CA LEU A 252 -6.85 -18.74 8.59
C LEU A 252 -8.31 -18.59 8.18
N TRP A 253 -9.22 -19.36 8.79
CA TRP A 253 -10.65 -19.32 8.48
C TRP A 253 -11.26 -17.93 8.74
N ALA A 254 -10.91 -17.29 9.86
CA ALA A 254 -11.38 -15.95 10.20
C ALA A 254 -10.80 -14.92 9.23
N GLY A 255 -9.52 -15.08 8.87
CA GLY A 255 -8.89 -14.26 7.84
C GLY A 255 -9.58 -14.39 6.48
N SER A 256 -9.98 -15.59 6.07
CA SER A 256 -10.73 -15.81 4.84
C SER A 256 -12.10 -15.11 4.89
N ILE A 257 -12.83 -15.21 6.01
CA ILE A 257 -14.12 -14.51 6.18
C ILE A 257 -13.94 -13.00 6.08
N PHE A 258 -12.98 -12.42 6.81
CA PHE A 258 -12.72 -10.98 6.73
C PHE A 258 -12.26 -10.55 5.34
N GLY A 259 -11.45 -11.37 4.66
CA GLY A 259 -11.02 -11.10 3.29
C GLY A 259 -12.19 -11.08 2.31
N VAL A 260 -13.11 -12.03 2.42
CA VAL A 260 -14.34 -12.06 1.61
C VAL A 260 -15.24 -10.87 1.93
N LEU A 261 -15.40 -10.49 3.19
CA LEU A 261 -16.18 -9.31 3.58
C LEU A 261 -15.55 -8.01 3.03
N ALA A 262 -14.23 -7.87 3.11
CA ALA A 262 -13.52 -6.74 2.52
C ALA A 262 -13.71 -6.69 0.99
N TRP A 263 -13.62 -7.85 0.32
CA TRP A 263 -13.90 -7.95 -1.11
C TRP A 263 -15.33 -7.55 -1.45
N MET A 264 -16.32 -8.04 -0.68
CA MET A 264 -17.72 -7.68 -0.86
C MET A 264 -17.95 -6.19 -0.66
N LEU A 265 -17.33 -5.55 0.33
CA LEU A 265 -17.42 -4.10 0.52
C LEU A 265 -16.76 -3.32 -0.62
N TYR A 266 -15.65 -3.83 -1.17
CA TYR A 266 -15.04 -3.24 -2.35
C TYR A 266 -16.02 -3.28 -3.52
N VAL A 267 -16.56 -4.45 -3.88
CA VAL A 267 -17.55 -4.60 -4.96
C VAL A 267 -18.84 -3.83 -4.67
N TYR A 268 -19.26 -3.72 -3.41
CA TYR A 268 -20.43 -2.94 -3.03
C TYR A 268 -20.25 -1.45 -3.35
N GLY A 269 -19.05 -0.89 -3.17
CA GLY A 269 -18.76 0.46 -3.62
C GLY A 269 -18.96 0.63 -5.15
N ASP A 270 -18.67 -0.41 -5.93
CA ASP A 270 -18.79 -0.40 -7.39
C ASP A 270 -20.25 -0.39 -7.82
N ILE A 271 -21.06 -1.22 -7.18
CA ILE A 271 -22.51 -1.27 -7.39
C ILE A 271 -23.16 0.07 -7.03
N LEU A 272 -22.60 0.75 -6.03
CA LEU A 272 -23.01 2.10 -5.66
C LEU A 272 -22.45 3.17 -6.61
N ASP A 273 -21.66 2.85 -7.63
CA ASP A 273 -21.12 3.85 -8.57
C ASP A 273 -20.36 4.99 -7.84
N VAL A 274 -19.52 4.61 -6.87
CA VAL A 274 -18.68 5.57 -6.13
C VAL A 274 -17.33 5.79 -6.81
N GLY A 275 -17.34 6.63 -7.85
CA GLY A 275 -16.10 7.14 -8.46
C GLY A 275 -15.24 6.09 -9.16
N ARG A 276 -15.86 5.01 -9.66
CA ARG A 276 -15.23 4.03 -10.55
C ARG A 276 -15.84 4.23 -11.93
N ILE A 277 -14.97 4.33 -12.93
CA ILE A 277 -15.37 4.72 -14.29
C ILE A 277 -15.76 3.49 -15.11
N ASP A 278 -15.21 2.31 -14.78
CA ASP A 278 -15.36 1.08 -15.55
C ASP A 278 -15.13 -0.20 -14.72
N ASP A 279 -15.56 -1.35 -15.26
CA ASP A 279 -15.41 -2.67 -14.64
C ASP A 279 -13.93 -3.11 -14.50
N SER A 280 -13.02 -2.43 -15.20
CA SER A 280 -11.60 -2.76 -15.23
C SER A 280 -10.93 -2.62 -13.85
N TYR A 281 -11.49 -1.81 -12.93
CA TYR A 281 -11.04 -1.70 -11.55
C TYR A 281 -11.16 -3.02 -10.77
N ASN A 282 -12.28 -3.73 -10.93
CA ASN A 282 -12.49 -5.03 -10.27
C ASN A 282 -11.51 -6.09 -10.78
N LEU A 283 -11.24 -6.07 -12.09
CA LEU A 283 -10.28 -6.96 -12.72
C LEU A 283 -8.85 -6.65 -12.24
N ALA A 284 -8.46 -5.37 -12.24
CA ALA A 284 -7.16 -4.91 -11.76
C ALA A 284 -6.93 -5.32 -10.30
N MET A 285 -7.96 -5.17 -9.46
CA MET A 285 -7.93 -5.60 -8.07
C MET A 285 -7.77 -7.13 -7.93
N SER A 286 -8.50 -7.91 -8.73
CA SER A 286 -8.41 -9.39 -8.73
C SER A 286 -6.99 -9.86 -9.06
N ILE A 287 -6.39 -9.27 -10.09
CA ILE A 287 -5.04 -9.58 -10.55
C ILE A 287 -4.00 -9.16 -9.50
N ALA A 288 -4.14 -7.98 -8.92
CA ALA A 288 -3.26 -7.51 -7.85
C ALA A 288 -3.31 -8.43 -6.63
N VAL A 289 -4.50 -8.87 -6.21
CA VAL A 289 -4.68 -9.83 -5.11
C VAL A 289 -4.04 -11.19 -5.44
N MET A 290 -4.21 -11.69 -6.66
CA MET A 290 -3.59 -12.94 -7.10
C MET A 290 -2.06 -12.86 -7.01
N PHE A 291 -1.45 -11.83 -7.62
CA PHE A 291 0.01 -11.64 -7.56
C PHE A 291 0.50 -11.47 -6.12
N PHE A 292 -0.24 -10.73 -5.30
CA PHE A 292 0.10 -10.51 -3.90
C PHE A 292 0.09 -11.80 -3.09
N PHE A 293 -0.93 -12.66 -3.26
CA PHE A 293 -0.98 -13.94 -2.55
C PHE A 293 0.04 -14.96 -3.08
N MET A 294 0.27 -15.00 -4.39
CA MET A 294 1.33 -15.84 -4.96
C MET A 294 2.69 -15.49 -4.37
N ALA A 295 2.94 -14.20 -4.17
CA ALA A 295 4.20 -13.74 -3.62
C ALA A 295 4.34 -13.85 -2.10
N THR A 296 3.22 -13.76 -1.37
CA THR A 296 3.22 -13.89 0.09
C THR A 296 3.04 -15.33 0.57
N SER A 297 2.66 -16.25 -0.32
CA SER A 297 2.61 -17.68 -0.04
C SER A 297 4.01 -18.17 0.35
N PRO A 298 4.16 -18.88 1.49
CA PRO A 298 5.44 -19.47 1.85
C PRO A 298 5.86 -20.43 0.74
N SER A 299 6.93 -20.10 0.01
CA SER A 299 7.54 -21.01 -0.94
C SER A 299 8.02 -22.23 -0.18
N ARG A 300 7.22 -23.29 -0.20
CA ARG A 300 7.60 -24.61 0.29
C ARG A 300 8.54 -25.26 -0.74
N SER A 301 9.69 -24.67 -1.01
CA SER A 301 10.72 -25.16 -1.95
C SER A 301 11.98 -24.31 -1.73
N CYS A 302 13.16 -24.77 -1.30
CA CYS A 302 13.76 -26.09 -1.21
C CYS A 302 14.55 -26.18 0.11
N ALA A 303 14.06 -26.97 1.07
CA ALA A 303 14.87 -27.45 2.19
C ALA A 303 15.22 -28.93 2.00
N SER A 304 15.56 -29.31 0.76
CA SER A 304 16.13 -30.62 0.43
C SER A 304 17.41 -30.37 -0.36
N SER A 305 18.57 -30.72 0.23
CA SER A 305 19.95 -30.38 -0.19
C SER A 305 20.39 -29.04 0.40
N VAL A 306 20.96 -28.96 1.61
CA VAL A 306 22.28 -29.51 1.94
C VAL A 306 22.25 -30.08 3.37
N SER A 307 21.95 -31.38 3.48
CA SER A 307 22.33 -32.17 4.65
C SER A 307 23.83 -32.45 4.56
N GLY A 308 24.64 -31.41 4.72
CA GLY A 308 26.06 -31.52 5.03
C GLY A 308 26.22 -31.89 6.51
N ARG A 309 25.71 -33.05 6.92
CA ARG A 309 26.09 -33.63 8.21
C ARG A 309 27.57 -33.96 8.14
N ARG A 310 28.41 -33.13 8.74
CA ARG A 310 29.72 -33.60 9.21
C ARG A 310 29.44 -34.62 10.29
N CYS A 311 29.80 -35.88 10.03
CA CYS A 311 30.01 -36.85 11.09
C CYS A 311 31.09 -36.31 12.03
N PRO A 312 30.84 -36.16 13.35
CA PRO A 312 31.93 -36.08 14.30
C PRO A 312 32.53 -37.50 14.37
N ASN A 313 33.81 -37.61 14.03
CA ASN A 313 34.60 -38.85 13.85
C ASN A 313 34.52 -39.45 12.44
N GLY A 314 35.60 -39.24 11.68
CA GLY A 314 35.79 -39.76 10.32
C GLY A 314 35.86 -41.29 10.25
N ARG A 315 34.69 -41.94 10.18
CA ARG A 315 34.56 -43.33 9.73
C ARG A 315 33.68 -43.38 8.50
N THR A 316 34.13 -44.17 7.52
CA THR A 316 33.53 -44.36 6.21
C THR A 316 32.17 -45.07 6.28
N PRO A 317 31.28 -44.84 5.29
CA PRO A 317 29.91 -45.33 5.31
C PRO A 317 29.84 -46.74 4.73
N SER A 318 29.95 -47.77 5.56
CA SER A 318 29.63 -49.14 5.14
C SER A 318 28.86 -49.97 6.17
N THR A 319 28.39 -49.39 7.27
CA THR A 319 27.73 -50.14 8.36
C THR A 319 26.55 -49.41 9.02
N CYS A 320 25.66 -48.80 8.23
CA CYS A 320 24.39 -48.28 8.74
C CYS A 320 23.21 -48.74 7.87
N PHE A 321 22.97 -50.05 7.87
CA PHE A 321 21.67 -50.61 7.50
C PHE A 321 21.47 -51.87 8.34
N THR A 322 20.72 -51.74 9.45
CA THR A 322 19.91 -52.81 10.06
C THR A 322 19.14 -52.27 11.26
N GLY A 323 17.81 -52.44 11.23
CA GLY A 323 16.86 -52.14 12.31
C GLY A 323 16.43 -50.66 12.31
N TRP A 324 15.15 -50.27 12.36
CA TRP A 324 13.98 -50.79 13.07
C TRP A 324 12.74 -50.30 12.27
N ALA A 325 11.78 -51.11 11.82
CA ALA A 325 10.81 -51.97 12.51
C ALA A 325 9.76 -51.18 13.33
N PHE A 326 8.52 -51.29 12.85
CA PHE A 326 7.22 -50.87 13.39
C PHE A 326 7.07 -50.97 14.92
N SER A 327 6.50 -49.92 15.53
CA SER A 327 5.30 -49.93 16.39
C SER A 327 4.88 -48.49 16.71
#